data_AF-A0A654AF45-F1
#
_entry.id   AF-A0A654AF45-F1
#
_cell.length_a   1.000
_cell.length_b   1.000
_cell.length_c   1.000
_cell.angle_alpha   90.00
_cell.angle_beta   90.00
_cell.angle_gamma   90.00
#
_symmetry.space_group_name_H-M   'P 1'
#
loop_
_entity.id
_entity.type
_entity.pdbx_description
1 polymer ?
#
loop_
_entity_poly.entity_id
_entity_poly.type
_entity_poly.pdbx_seq_one_letter_code
_entity_poly.pdbx_strand_id
1 'polypeptide(L)'
;MIARIRRAGLMLGAGLLLAMPAALAQAPAPSEETPEMFPAGPNRDEAFYACVACHNFKLVAAQGMSREKWGEALDWMVSKHNMPALPAEERGKVLDYLAEVFPAKAPAQQGGWKNPFLN
;
A
#
# COMPACT_ATOMS: atom_id res chain seq x y z
N MET A 1 14.64 -67.59 -30.74
CA MET A 1 15.66 -67.74 -29.68
C MET A 1 15.72 -66.43 -28.91
N ILE A 2 15.46 -66.48 -27.60
CA ILE A 2 15.33 -65.31 -26.72
C ILE A 2 16.72 -64.91 -26.22
N ALA A 3 17.25 -63.76 -26.66
CA ALA A 3 18.49 -63.21 -26.11
C ALA A 3 18.16 -62.22 -24.99
N ARG A 4 18.41 -62.63 -23.74
CA ARG A 4 18.34 -61.79 -22.55
C ARG A 4 19.57 -60.87 -22.51
N ILE A 5 19.40 -59.58 -22.77
CA ILE A 5 20.47 -58.59 -22.57
C ILE A 5 20.49 -58.23 -21.08
N ARG A 6 21.56 -58.64 -20.39
CA ARG A 6 21.82 -58.28 -18.99
C ARG A 6 22.30 -56.83 -18.96
N ARG A 7 21.60 -55.99 -18.19
CA ARG A 7 21.97 -54.60 -17.90
C ARG A 7 23.34 -54.57 -17.20
N ALA A 8 24.30 -53.88 -17.78
CA ALA A 8 25.45 -53.32 -17.08
C ALA A 8 25.39 -51.80 -17.27
N GLY A 9 24.56 -51.15 -16.45
CA GLY A 9 24.55 -49.70 -16.37
C GLY A 9 25.70 -49.27 -15.46
N LEU A 10 26.81 -48.82 -16.06
CA LEU A 10 27.84 -48.10 -15.32
C LEU A 10 27.61 -46.60 -15.55
N MET A 11 27.30 -45.94 -14.44
CA MET A 11 27.13 -44.49 -14.27
C MET A 11 28.30 -43.72 -14.89
N LEU A 12 28.03 -42.64 -15.63
CA LEU A 12 28.88 -41.45 -15.67
C LEU A 12 28.13 -40.31 -16.36
N GLY A 13 27.88 -39.22 -15.63
CA GLY A 13 27.22 -38.03 -16.19
C GLY A 13 26.56 -37.11 -15.16
N ALA A 14 27.05 -37.04 -13.93
CA ALA A 14 26.77 -35.91 -13.06
C ALA A 14 27.68 -34.76 -13.52
N GLY A 15 27.16 -33.88 -14.39
CA GLY A 15 27.98 -32.83 -15.00
C GLY A 15 27.17 -31.61 -15.38
N LEU A 16 27.20 -30.63 -14.48
CA LEU A 16 26.87 -29.21 -14.72
C LEU A 16 25.38 -28.86 -14.87
N LEU A 17 24.62 -29.04 -13.77
CA LEU A 17 23.51 -28.13 -13.50
C LEU A 17 24.10 -26.73 -13.37
N LEU A 18 23.71 -25.84 -14.29
CA LEU A 18 24.14 -24.46 -14.35
C LEU A 18 24.05 -23.80 -12.96
N ALA A 19 25.18 -23.32 -12.46
CA ALA A 19 25.20 -22.35 -11.37
C ALA A 19 24.59 -21.05 -11.90
N MET A 20 23.27 -20.91 -11.84
CA MET A 20 22.64 -19.60 -11.94
C MET A 20 23.01 -18.84 -10.66
N PRO A 21 23.73 -17.70 -10.76
CA PRO A 21 23.84 -16.83 -9.61
C PRO A 21 22.44 -16.31 -9.33
N ALA A 22 21.86 -16.72 -8.20
CA ALA A 22 20.70 -16.09 -7.63
C ALA A 22 21.10 -14.70 -7.13
N ALA A 23 21.37 -13.78 -8.07
CA ALA A 23 21.30 -12.36 -7.80
C ALA A 23 19.81 -12.04 -7.63
N LEU A 24 19.28 -12.36 -6.46
CA LEU A 24 18.01 -11.83 -6.00
C LEU A 24 18.18 -10.31 -6.02
N ALA A 25 17.57 -9.64 -7.00
CA ALA A 25 17.43 -8.20 -6.98
C ALA A 25 16.69 -7.85 -5.69
N GLN A 26 17.43 -7.40 -4.69
CA GLN A 26 16.87 -6.87 -3.46
C GLN A 26 16.14 -5.60 -3.88
N ALA A 27 14.80 -5.65 -3.92
CA ALA A 27 14.01 -4.45 -4.07
C ALA A 27 14.42 -3.48 -2.94
N PRO A 28 14.55 -2.17 -3.23
CA PRO A 28 14.84 -1.19 -2.19
C PRO A 28 13.81 -1.35 -1.06
N ALA A 29 14.30 -1.30 0.18
CA ALA A 29 13.41 -1.34 1.34
C ALA A 29 12.38 -0.20 1.24
N PRO A 30 11.13 -0.41 1.68
CA PRO A 30 10.14 0.66 1.77
C PRO A 30 10.72 1.82 2.56
N SER A 31 10.60 3.05 2.05
CA SER A 31 10.98 4.25 2.81
C SER A 31 10.14 4.33 4.09
N GLU A 32 10.77 4.69 5.21
CA GLU A 32 10.06 5.01 6.44
C GLU A 32 9.12 6.19 6.20
N GLU A 33 7.88 6.07 6.67
CA GLU A 33 6.89 7.16 6.63
C GLU A 33 7.34 8.28 7.58
N THR A 34 7.26 9.54 7.14
CA THR A 34 7.55 10.71 7.99
C THR A 34 6.46 11.77 7.87
N PRO A 35 6.23 12.60 8.90
CA PRO A 35 5.20 13.65 8.85
C PRO A 35 5.33 14.58 7.64
N GLU A 36 6.55 14.83 7.14
CA GLU A 36 6.82 15.69 5.99
C GLU A 36 6.30 15.13 4.66
N MET A 37 5.91 13.85 4.62
CA MET A 37 5.21 13.27 3.46
C MET A 37 3.78 13.78 3.31
N PHE A 38 3.22 14.31 4.39
CA PHE A 38 1.95 15.01 4.39
C PHE A 38 2.18 16.49 4.06
N PRO A 39 1.26 17.16 3.34
CA PRO A 39 1.36 18.61 3.12
C PRO A 39 1.52 19.39 4.43
N ALA A 40 2.21 20.53 4.40
CA ALA A 40 2.33 21.34 5.61
C ALA A 40 0.96 21.89 6.05
N GLY A 41 0.67 21.84 7.35
CA GLY A 41 -0.58 22.36 7.92
C GLY A 41 -0.65 22.18 9.44
N PRO A 42 -1.55 22.90 10.12
CA PRO A 42 -1.77 22.72 11.56
C PRO A 42 -2.32 21.32 11.84
N ASN A 43 -1.81 20.67 12.88
CA ASN A 43 -2.18 19.30 13.28
C ASN A 43 -1.71 18.17 12.33
N ARG A 44 -0.70 18.43 11.50
CA ARG A 44 -0.13 17.43 10.58
C ARG A 44 0.37 16.18 11.30
N ASP A 45 1.06 16.36 12.41
CA ASP A 45 1.71 15.26 13.11
C ASP A 45 0.67 14.36 13.78
N GLU A 46 -0.37 14.95 14.39
CA GLU A 46 -1.52 14.23 14.95
C GLU A 46 -2.20 13.37 13.87
N ALA A 47 -2.47 13.95 12.69
CA ALA A 47 -3.06 13.21 11.58
C ALA A 47 -2.10 12.13 11.04
N PHE A 48 -0.81 12.43 10.91
CA PHE A 48 0.19 11.50 10.43
C PHE A 48 0.26 10.25 11.33
N TYR A 49 0.51 10.43 12.62
CA TYR A 49 0.69 9.31 13.54
C TYR A 49 -0.60 8.50 13.75
N ALA A 50 -1.78 9.13 13.67
CA ALA A 50 -3.05 8.42 13.72
C ALA A 50 -3.29 7.53 12.48
N CYS A 51 -2.87 7.96 11.29
CA CYS A 51 -3.22 7.29 10.03
C CYS A 51 -2.16 6.32 9.50
N VAL A 52 -0.88 6.50 9.84
CA VAL A 52 0.20 5.66 9.29
C VAL A 52 0.57 4.45 10.14
N ALA A 53 -0.05 4.30 11.32
CA ALA A 53 0.21 3.19 12.23
C ALA A 53 -0.11 1.79 11.64
N CYS A 54 -1.00 1.71 10.65
CA CYS A 54 -1.45 0.43 10.06
C CYS A 54 -1.30 0.34 8.53
N HIS A 55 -1.18 1.45 7.81
CA HIS A 55 -1.02 1.47 6.35
C HIS A 55 -0.29 2.73 5.89
N ASN A 56 0.31 2.70 4.70
CA ASN A 56 1.08 3.82 4.16
C ASN A 56 0.24 5.08 3.89
N PHE A 57 0.89 6.24 3.84
CA PHE A 57 0.19 7.52 3.69
C PHE A 57 -0.52 7.70 2.34
N LYS A 58 -0.02 7.07 1.27
CA LYS A 58 -0.55 7.25 -0.08
C LYS A 58 -2.01 6.81 -0.16
N LEU A 59 -2.41 5.82 0.65
CA LEU A 59 -3.80 5.42 0.77
C LEU A 59 -4.68 6.55 1.34
N VAL A 60 -4.20 7.24 2.37
CA VAL A 60 -4.91 8.38 2.99
C VAL A 60 -5.04 9.53 1.99
N ALA A 61 -3.93 9.90 1.34
CA ALA A 61 -3.86 11.01 0.39
C ALA A 61 -4.73 10.77 -0.87
N ALA A 62 -4.96 9.51 -1.25
CA ALA A 62 -5.80 9.18 -2.40
C ALA A 62 -7.27 9.54 -2.19
N GLN A 63 -7.73 9.51 -0.93
CA GLN A 63 -9.13 9.38 -0.60
C GLN A 63 -9.94 10.67 -0.74
N GLY A 64 -9.47 11.77 -0.15
CA GLY A 64 -10.08 13.11 -0.24
C GLY A 64 -11.57 13.16 0.13
N MET A 65 -11.91 13.59 1.35
CA MET A 65 -13.29 13.55 1.86
C MET A 65 -13.71 14.85 2.56
N SER A 66 -15.02 15.01 2.80
CA SER A 66 -15.50 16.02 3.74
C SER A 66 -15.10 15.64 5.17
N ARG A 67 -15.14 16.61 6.09
CA ARG A 67 -14.86 16.37 7.51
C ARG A 67 -15.73 15.27 8.10
N GLU A 68 -17.02 15.28 7.78
CA GLU A 68 -17.99 14.31 8.29
C GLU A 68 -17.64 12.90 7.80
N LYS A 69 -17.27 12.78 6.52
CA LYS A 69 -16.85 11.51 5.93
C LYS A 69 -15.51 11.01 6.46
N TRP A 70 -14.57 11.89 6.76
CA TRP A 70 -13.39 11.51 7.53
C TRP A 70 -13.74 11.02 8.94
N GLY A 71 -14.71 11.64 9.61
CA GLY A 71 -15.24 11.18 10.89
C GLY A 71 -15.81 9.76 10.81
N GLU A 72 -16.67 9.51 9.82
CA GLU A 72 -17.21 8.17 9.56
C GLU A 72 -16.09 7.15 9.26
N ALA A 73 -15.06 7.55 8.52
CA ALA A 73 -13.91 6.69 8.24
C ALA A 73 -13.15 6.32 9.52
N LEU A 74 -12.89 7.27 10.42
CA LEU A 74 -12.27 6.98 11.72
C LEU A 74 -13.14 6.03 12.56
N ASP A 75 -14.46 6.22 12.57
CA ASP A 75 -15.37 5.33 13.31
C ASP A 75 -15.38 3.91 12.73
N TRP A 76 -15.26 3.80 11.41
CA TRP A 76 -15.08 2.53 10.73
C TRP A 76 -13.75 1.87 11.11
N MET A 77 -12.64 2.61 11.13
CA MET A 77 -11.33 2.08 11.54
C MET A 77 -11.35 1.58 12.98
N VAL A 78 -11.99 2.31 13.89
CA VAL A 78 -12.14 1.90 15.29
C VAL A 78 -12.98 0.61 15.38
N SER A 79 -14.15 0.58 14.73
CA SER A 79 -15.11 -0.52 14.88
C SER A 79 -14.79 -1.79 14.09
N LYS A 80 -14.05 -1.67 12.98
CA LYS A 80 -13.79 -2.78 12.04
C LYS A 80 -12.32 -3.16 11.93
N HIS A 81 -11.42 -2.22 12.18
CA HIS A 81 -9.99 -2.41 11.98
C HIS A 81 -9.18 -2.30 13.26
N ASN A 82 -9.85 -2.25 14.42
CA ASN A 82 -9.24 -2.25 15.75
C ASN A 82 -8.27 -1.06 15.96
N MET A 83 -8.53 0.06 15.31
CA MET A 83 -7.85 1.32 15.61
C MET A 83 -8.25 1.77 17.02
N PRO A 84 -7.31 2.13 17.90
CA PRO A 84 -7.66 2.74 19.18
C PRO A 84 -8.46 4.02 18.97
N ALA A 85 -9.51 4.22 19.78
CA ALA A 85 -10.27 5.46 19.73
C ALA A 85 -9.40 6.65 20.16
N LEU A 86 -9.38 7.70 19.34
CA LEU A 86 -8.67 8.93 19.67
C LEU A 86 -9.45 9.72 20.74
N PRO A 87 -8.77 10.37 21.70
CA PRO A 87 -9.38 11.36 22.59
C PRO A 87 -10.10 12.45 21.79
N ALA A 88 -11.15 13.03 22.36
CA ALA A 88 -12.02 13.98 21.64
C ALA A 88 -11.26 15.18 21.05
N GLU A 89 -10.30 15.74 21.80
CA GLU A 89 -9.47 16.85 21.34
C GLU A 89 -8.58 16.44 20.15
N GLU A 90 -7.86 15.32 20.28
CA GLU A 90 -6.98 14.80 19.23
C GLU A 90 -7.76 14.42 17.96
N ARG A 91 -8.93 13.80 18.13
CA ARG A 91 -9.83 13.52 17.02
C ARG A 91 -10.23 14.79 16.29
N GLY A 92 -10.52 15.87 17.01
CA GLY A 92 -10.82 17.18 16.42
C GLY A 92 -9.68 17.69 15.55
N LYS A 93 -8.46 17.68 16.09
CA LYS A 93 -7.22 18.08 15.38
C LYS A 93 -6.97 17.28 14.11
N VAL A 94 -7.09 15.96 14.19
CA VAL A 94 -6.94 15.04 13.04
C VAL A 94 -7.98 15.36 11.97
N LEU A 95 -9.25 15.52 12.37
CA LEU A 95 -10.32 15.85 11.42
C LEU A 95 -10.15 17.24 10.79
N ASP A 96 -9.63 18.23 11.53
CA ASP A 96 -9.37 19.58 11.01
C ASP A 96 -8.35 19.49 9.88
N TYR A 97 -7.22 18.84 10.16
CA TYR A 97 -6.16 18.65 9.19
C TYR A 97 -6.62 17.85 7.96
N LEU A 98 -7.28 16.69 8.16
CA LEU A 98 -7.71 15.84 7.05
C LEU A 98 -8.72 16.53 6.12
N ALA A 99 -9.66 17.30 6.68
CA ALA A 99 -10.66 18.00 5.88
C ALA A 99 -10.07 19.22 5.14
N GLU A 100 -9.10 19.92 5.74
CA GLU A 100 -8.43 21.06 5.11
C GLU A 100 -7.47 20.62 4.01
N VAL A 101 -6.64 19.60 4.29
CA VAL A 101 -5.54 19.18 3.41
C VAL A 101 -5.97 18.14 2.38
N PHE A 102 -6.92 17.27 2.74
CA PHE A 102 -7.47 16.25 1.85
C PHE A 102 -8.99 16.40 1.72
N PRO A 103 -9.47 17.54 1.17
CA PRO A 103 -10.89 17.80 1.02
C PRO A 103 -11.53 16.87 -0.01
N ALA A 104 -12.86 16.81 0.02
CA ALA A 104 -13.64 16.15 -1.02
C ALA A 104 -13.25 16.71 -2.39
N LYS A 105 -12.78 15.83 -3.28
CA LYS A 105 -12.54 16.22 -4.66
C LYS A 105 -13.89 16.53 -5.29
N ALA A 106 -14.00 17.69 -5.96
CA ALA A 106 -15.14 17.94 -6.83
C ALA A 106 -15.28 16.72 -7.76
N PRO A 107 -16.51 16.24 -8.04
CA PRO A 107 -16.68 15.19 -9.04
C PRO A 107 -15.91 15.66 -10.26
N ALA A 108 -14.90 14.88 -10.68
CA ALA A 108 -14.17 15.19 -11.89
C ALA A 108 -15.25 15.50 -12.92
N GLN A 109 -15.25 16.72 -13.48
CA GLN A 109 -16.19 17.07 -14.53
C GLN A 109 -15.96 15.99 -15.58
N GLN A 110 -16.85 14.99 -15.61
CA GLN A 110 -16.69 13.80 -16.42
C GLN A 110 -16.92 14.30 -17.84
N GLY A 111 -15.85 14.85 -18.44
CA GLY A 111 -15.67 14.76 -19.87
C GLY A 111 -15.79 13.28 -20.14
N GLY A 112 -16.93 12.89 -20.73
CA GLY A 112 -17.34 11.50 -20.84
C GLY A 112 -16.18 10.64 -21.29
N TRP A 113 -16.08 9.43 -20.74
CA TRP A 113 -15.02 8.47 -21.02
C TRP A 113 -14.64 8.50 -22.51
N LYS A 114 -13.49 9.11 -22.81
CA LYS A 114 -12.91 9.08 -24.15
C LYS A 114 -12.08 7.81 -24.23
N ASN A 115 -12.50 6.91 -25.09
CA ASN A 115 -11.82 5.64 -25.31
C ASN A 115 -10.38 5.91 -25.77
N PRO A 116 -9.35 5.55 -24.97
CA PRO A 116 -7.96 5.85 -25.29
C PRO A 116 -7.40 4.99 -26.44
N PHE A 117 -8.20 4.08 -26.97
CA PHE A 117 -7.86 3.20 -28.09
C PHE A 117 -8.56 3.59 -29.40
N LEU A 118 -9.42 4.62 -29.38
CA LEU A 118 -9.99 5.19 -30.59
C LEU A 118 -9.11 6.39 -30.99
N ASN A 119 -8.12 6.11 -31.85
CA ASN A 119 -7.46 7.15 -32.66
C ASN A 119 -8.33 7.48 -33.87
#